data_AF-A0A5E4MNE5-F1
#
_entry.id   AF-A0A5E4MNE5-F1
#
_cell.length_a   1.000
_cell.length_b   1.000
_cell.length_c   1.000
_cell.angle_alpha   90.00
_cell.angle_beta   90.00
_cell.angle_gamma   90.00
#
_symmetry.space_group_name_H-M   'P 1'
#
loop_
_entity.id
_entity.type
_entity.pdbx_description
1 polymer ?
#
loop_
_entity_poly.entity_id
_entity_poly.type
_entity_poly.pdbx_seq_one_letter_code
_entity_poly.pdbx_strand_id
1 'polypeptide(L)'
;MNNGRFKHGIYISQKPSRCSVVINHVFKTYRKKTIFNDVNLVAHSGQICAILGAIKSGKSMLLSCLVGGAKIDKGHIWVLGGQPGTKSSKTFTKNIGYMPQKFCLYQTMTFLELLAYFGQLYSINYQFILWRINYYNELFTLPPANAIIRNLSFSEKRIVSFLIAVFHRPRLIVLDEPTVGLDVFKRKQIWKYLYHVIRTWKPTLIIATNTTEEAFLATEIAYLKNGQIIFKKEVKELQQMNPNKSINVIVDDLYNIIMSNVDFDEWNNSNQTEIPADKKLNLYKRIKPRSTIWKLKTITIQNIKFLTKNIWMFILICVIPTLQVIFYCKNYGEHPNLMFIAVYNQETVDCVNNQCEHIRNCVYFSCNFINSFSTNNIETKYYDSELLARDSFITGLTLGYIKVPKNYTKAIIKSITESTLDETYDVLEKSSICIEIDMLKFEFGKLLKQKLMNVHRLHLISIYNHYNMSNKYAEIPLKIHNKYNNEQLTENTASGIISW
;
A
#
# COMPACT_ATOMS: atom_id res chain seq x y z
N MET A 1 1.02 28.21 44.96
CA MET A 1 1.83 28.13 43.74
C MET A 1 3.24 27.67 44.12
N ASN A 2 3.60 26.42 43.86
CA ASN A 2 4.99 25.99 43.78
C ASN A 2 5.06 24.79 42.83
N ASN A 3 5.53 25.07 41.62
CA ASN A 3 5.69 24.12 40.53
C ASN A 3 6.78 23.11 40.89
N GLY A 4 6.37 21.92 41.35
CA GLY A 4 7.20 20.73 41.36
C GLY A 4 7.50 20.27 39.94
N ARG A 5 8.45 20.92 39.27
CA ARG A 5 9.04 20.47 38.00
C ARG A 5 9.67 19.09 38.22
N PHE A 6 8.94 18.03 37.85
CA PHE A 6 9.47 16.67 37.78
C PHE A 6 10.66 16.62 36.82
N LYS A 7 11.86 16.36 37.35
CA LYS A 7 13.10 16.27 36.58
C LYS A 7 13.04 15.07 35.62
N HIS A 8 13.23 15.34 34.34
CA HIS A 8 13.49 14.35 33.30
C HIS A 8 14.79 13.59 33.63
N GLY A 9 14.72 12.42 34.27
CA GLY A 9 15.93 11.64 34.56
C GLY A 9 15.81 10.43 35.48
N ILE A 10 14.72 10.28 36.24
CA ILE A 10 14.66 9.25 37.31
C ILE A 10 14.35 7.83 36.77
N TYR A 11 13.95 7.65 35.51
CA TYR A 11 13.58 6.34 34.96
C TYR A 11 14.48 5.81 33.82
N ILE A 12 15.69 6.36 33.64
CA ILE A 12 16.65 5.91 32.61
C ILE A 12 17.64 4.84 33.17
N SER A 13 17.31 4.18 34.27
CA SER A 13 18.08 3.02 34.73
C SER A 13 17.95 1.87 33.72
N GLN A 14 19.08 1.44 33.15
CA GLN A 14 19.20 0.24 32.32
C GLN A 14 19.01 -1.09 33.09
N LYS A 15 18.76 -1.03 34.42
CA LYS A 15 18.16 -2.12 35.20
C LYS A 15 16.65 -1.91 35.26
N PRO A 16 15.80 -2.96 35.12
CA PRO A 16 14.36 -2.79 35.16
C PRO A 16 13.99 -2.02 36.44
N SER A 17 13.53 -0.78 36.30
CA SER A 17 12.78 -0.12 37.35
C SER A 17 11.66 -1.07 37.75
N ARG A 18 11.44 -1.31 39.05
CA ARG A 18 10.44 -2.25 39.54
C ARG A 18 9.05 -2.01 38.90
N CYS A 19 8.75 -0.79 38.48
CA CYS A 19 7.56 -0.40 37.73
C CYS A 19 7.81 -0.50 36.21
N SER A 20 7.03 -1.34 35.53
CA SER A 20 7.07 -1.46 34.06
C SER A 20 5.96 -0.69 33.37
N VAL A 21 4.87 -0.40 34.08
CA VAL A 21 3.74 0.39 33.60
C VAL A 21 3.37 1.42 34.66
N VAL A 22 3.25 2.68 34.25
CA VAL A 22 2.81 3.79 35.09
C VAL A 22 1.79 4.60 34.30
N ILE A 23 0.61 4.81 34.89
CA ILE A 23 -0.50 5.59 34.37
C ILE A 23 -0.77 6.68 35.40
N ASN A 24 -0.61 7.94 35.01
CA ASN A 24 -0.80 9.09 35.89
C ASN A 24 -1.78 10.09 35.26
N HIS A 25 -2.83 10.40 36.01
CA HIS A 25 -3.86 11.38 35.72
C HIS A 25 -4.42 11.31 34.29
N VAL A 26 -4.77 10.10 33.85
CA VAL A 26 -5.19 9.87 32.46
C VAL A 26 -6.67 10.17 32.26
N PHE A 27 -6.95 11.01 31.27
CA PHE A 27 -8.30 11.34 30.81
C PHE A 27 -8.49 10.93 29.35
N LYS A 28 -9.71 10.47 29.04
CA LYS A 28 -10.08 10.08 27.70
C LYS A 28 -11.57 10.18 27.45
N THR A 29 -11.91 10.74 26.31
CA THR A 29 -13.25 10.86 25.76
C THR A 29 -13.34 10.13 24.43
N TYR A 30 -14.50 9.55 24.13
CA TYR A 30 -14.78 8.93 22.85
C TYR A 30 -16.22 9.21 22.45
N ARG A 31 -16.42 9.81 21.27
CA ARG A 31 -17.75 10.19 20.76
C ARG A 31 -18.60 10.91 21.82
N LYS A 32 -18.02 11.94 22.47
CA LYS A 32 -18.62 12.76 23.54
C LYS A 32 -18.89 12.04 24.88
N LYS A 33 -18.54 10.76 25.02
CA LYS A 33 -18.62 10.03 26.30
C LYS A 33 -17.25 9.97 26.98
N THR A 34 -17.19 10.34 28.25
CA THR A 34 -15.99 10.16 29.09
C THR A 34 -15.78 8.67 29.34
N ILE A 35 -14.62 8.15 28.91
CA ILE A 35 -14.20 6.77 29.20
C ILE A 35 -13.29 6.76 30.43
N PHE A 36 -12.35 7.70 30.52
CA PHE A 36 -11.44 7.82 31.67
C PHE A 36 -11.56 9.21 32.28
N ASN A 37 -11.63 9.23 33.60
CA ASN A 37 -11.72 10.43 34.42
C ASN A 37 -10.70 10.32 35.56
N ASP A 38 -9.45 10.69 35.30
CA ASP A 38 -8.35 10.59 36.27
C ASP A 38 -7.94 9.16 36.67
N VAL A 39 -7.51 8.37 35.68
CA VAL A 39 -7.00 7.02 35.94
C VAL A 39 -5.55 7.05 36.40
N ASN A 40 -5.30 6.46 37.57
CA ASN A 40 -3.97 6.23 38.13
C ASN A 40 -3.74 4.71 38.34
N LEU A 41 -2.61 4.18 37.85
CA LEU A 41 -2.26 2.77 37.99
C LEU A 41 -0.76 2.56 37.82
N VAL A 42 -0.15 1.78 38.71
CA VAL A 42 1.24 1.33 38.59
C VAL A 42 1.24 -0.20 38.57
N ALA A 43 1.95 -0.82 37.63
CA ALA A 43 2.13 -2.27 37.60
C ALA A 43 3.62 -2.64 37.60
N HIS A 44 3.96 -3.65 38.40
CA HIS A 44 5.35 -4.04 38.64
C HIS A 44 5.75 -5.33 37.92
N SER A 45 7.06 -5.47 37.70
CA SER A 45 7.63 -6.70 37.12
C SER A 45 7.52 -7.88 38.09
N GLY A 46 7.17 -9.05 37.56
CA GLY A 46 7.00 -10.27 38.36
C GLY A 46 5.65 -10.36 39.09
N GLN A 47 4.72 -9.47 38.79
CA GLN A 47 3.38 -9.44 39.36
C GLN A 47 2.30 -9.60 38.26
N ILE A 48 1.15 -10.13 38.66
CA ILE A 48 -0.08 -10.19 37.88
C ILE A 48 -1.01 -9.13 38.43
N CYS A 49 -1.24 -8.07 37.66
CA CYS A 49 -2.22 -7.03 37.97
C CYS A 49 -3.52 -7.33 37.22
N ALA A 50 -4.59 -7.68 37.94
CA ALA A 50 -5.92 -7.82 37.38
C ALA A 50 -6.68 -6.50 37.43
N ILE A 51 -7.15 -6.03 36.27
CA ILE A 51 -8.06 -4.92 36.14
C ILE A 51 -9.48 -5.49 36.14
N LEU A 52 -10.16 -5.36 37.27
CA LEU A 52 -11.54 -5.81 37.46
C LEU A 52 -12.50 -4.66 37.15
N GLY A 53 -13.64 -4.96 36.54
CA GLY A 53 -14.71 -3.97 36.39
C GLY A 53 -15.88 -4.49 35.58
N ALA A 54 -16.99 -3.74 35.57
CA ALA A 54 -18.17 -4.10 34.80
C ALA A 54 -17.92 -4.12 33.28
N ILE A 55 -18.84 -4.73 32.52
CA ILE A 55 -18.85 -4.66 31.06
C ILE A 55 -18.93 -3.18 30.64
N LYS A 56 -18.14 -2.78 29.64
CA LYS A 56 -18.01 -1.38 29.16
C LYS A 56 -17.44 -0.38 30.18
N SER A 57 -16.76 -0.83 31.26
CA SER A 57 -16.10 0.09 32.20
C SER A 57 -14.83 0.78 31.67
N GLY A 58 -14.37 0.42 30.47
CA GLY A 58 -13.18 1.01 29.84
C GLY A 58 -11.92 0.16 29.86
N LYS A 59 -11.97 -1.08 30.39
CA LYS A 59 -10.81 -1.99 30.50
C LYS A 59 -10.08 -2.20 29.17
N SER A 60 -10.78 -2.63 28.12
CA SER A 60 -10.19 -2.87 26.80
C SER A 60 -9.60 -1.58 26.19
N MET A 61 -10.21 -0.42 26.46
CA MET A 61 -9.66 0.87 26.04
C MET A 61 -8.36 1.19 26.80
N LEU A 62 -8.29 0.84 28.08
CA LEU A 62 -7.11 1.09 28.92
C LEU A 62 -5.94 0.25 28.42
N LEU A 63 -6.20 -1.04 28.18
CA LEU A 63 -5.24 -1.96 27.59
C LEU A 63 -4.77 -1.49 26.19
N SER A 64 -5.69 -1.00 25.36
CA SER A 64 -5.35 -0.42 24.05
C SER A 64 -4.44 0.81 24.17
N CYS A 65 -4.66 1.67 25.17
CA CYS A 65 -3.78 2.81 25.44
C CYS A 65 -2.38 2.35 25.91
N LEU A 66 -2.30 1.30 26.74
CA LEU A 66 -1.03 0.74 27.21
C LEU A 66 -0.16 0.20 26.06
N VAL A 67 -0.77 -0.48 25.10
CA VAL A 67 -0.06 -1.04 23.94
C VAL A 67 0.21 0.03 22.86
N GLY A 68 -0.35 1.23 23.01
CA GLY A 68 -0.20 2.34 22.07
C GLY A 68 -1.13 2.27 20.86
N GLY A 69 -2.20 1.46 20.93
CA GLY A 69 -3.23 1.36 19.90
C GLY A 69 -4.22 2.53 19.93
N ALA A 70 -4.38 3.19 21.08
CA ALA A 70 -5.25 4.36 21.22
C ALA A 70 -4.55 5.48 22.00
N LYS A 71 -4.71 6.72 21.56
CA LYS A 71 -4.13 7.90 22.23
C LYS A 71 -4.98 8.34 23.43
N ILE A 72 -4.34 8.96 24.41
CA ILE A 72 -4.98 9.61 25.55
C ILE A 72 -5.24 11.10 25.23
N ASP A 73 -6.19 11.72 25.93
CA ASP A 73 -6.49 13.15 25.73
C ASP A 73 -5.66 14.03 26.67
N LYS A 74 -5.51 13.61 27.93
CA LYS A 74 -4.67 14.26 28.96
C LYS A 74 -4.01 13.21 29.86
N GLY A 75 -2.94 13.62 30.54
CA GLY A 75 -2.17 12.77 31.46
C GLY A 75 -0.94 12.11 30.82
N HIS A 76 -0.36 11.16 31.53
CA HIS A 76 0.85 10.46 31.09
C HIS A 76 0.74 8.94 31.28
N ILE A 77 1.10 8.19 30.23
CA ILE A 77 1.32 6.75 30.31
C ILE A 77 2.78 6.46 29.97
N TRP A 78 3.41 5.62 30.79
CA TRP A 78 4.77 5.14 30.61
C TRP A 78 4.77 3.62 30.61
N VAL A 79 5.31 3.03 29.55
CA VAL A 79 5.39 1.57 29.36
C VAL A 79 6.82 1.20 28.97
N LEU A 80 7.44 0.37 29.80
CA LEU A 80 8.82 -0.10 29.64
C LEU A 80 9.83 1.05 29.43
N GLY A 81 9.61 2.18 30.11
CA GLY A 81 10.50 3.36 30.10
C GLY A 81 10.18 4.42 29.05
N GLY A 82 9.08 4.33 28.29
CA GLY A 82 8.69 5.35 27.32
C GLY A 82 7.18 5.49 27.12
N GLN A 83 6.74 6.56 26.46
CA GLN A 83 5.32 6.81 26.18
C GLN A 83 4.78 5.85 25.10
N PRO A 84 3.64 5.16 25.30
CA PRO A 84 3.09 4.25 24.32
C PRO A 84 2.94 4.86 22.93
N GLY A 85 3.26 4.07 21.90
CA GLY A 85 3.14 4.51 20.51
C GLY A 85 4.35 5.27 19.97
N THR A 86 5.37 5.55 20.78
CA THR A 86 6.58 6.28 20.37
C THR A 86 7.75 5.35 20.10
N LYS A 87 8.81 5.85 19.44
CA LYS A 87 10.06 5.07 19.27
C LYS A 87 10.75 4.79 20.61
N SER A 88 10.57 5.66 21.59
CA SER A 88 11.08 5.50 22.96
C SER A 88 10.38 4.37 23.72
N SER A 89 9.10 4.13 23.46
CA SER A 89 8.43 2.96 24.04
C SER A 89 8.75 1.71 23.24
N LYS A 90 8.99 0.61 23.97
CA LYS A 90 9.15 -0.71 23.37
C LYS A 90 7.81 -1.33 22.95
N THR A 91 6.76 -0.52 22.76
CA THR A 91 5.39 -0.99 22.62
C THR A 91 5.12 -1.75 21.32
N PHE A 92 5.74 -1.32 20.21
CA PHE A 92 5.65 -2.03 18.93
C PHE A 92 6.80 -3.03 18.71
N THR A 93 7.41 -3.50 19.80
CA THR A 93 8.55 -4.43 19.74
C THR A 93 8.19 -5.78 20.33
N LYS A 94 9.09 -6.76 20.16
CA LYS A 94 9.00 -8.09 20.79
C LYS A 94 8.95 -8.08 22.34
N ASN A 95 9.01 -6.92 22.98
CA ASN A 95 8.95 -6.82 24.44
C ASN A 95 7.53 -6.78 24.99
N ILE A 96 6.50 -6.63 24.13
CA ILE A 96 5.10 -6.67 24.53
C ILE A 96 4.40 -7.86 23.88
N GLY A 97 3.59 -8.56 24.66
CA GLY A 97 2.58 -9.50 24.19
C GLY A 97 1.20 -8.91 24.45
N TYR A 98 0.36 -8.85 23.43
CA TYR A 98 -1.00 -8.34 23.56
C TYR A 98 -2.01 -9.33 23.01
N MET A 99 -3.04 -9.63 23.80
CA MET A 99 -4.19 -10.43 23.41
C MET A 99 -5.46 -9.56 23.53
N PRO A 100 -6.05 -9.12 22.41
CA PRO A 100 -7.33 -8.42 22.44
C PRO A 100 -8.51 -9.37 22.69
N GLN A 101 -9.65 -8.80 23.13
CA GLN A 101 -10.90 -9.55 23.34
C GLN A 101 -11.43 -10.15 22.02
N LYS A 102 -11.38 -9.38 20.92
CA LYS A 102 -11.75 -9.83 19.58
C LYS A 102 -10.60 -10.60 18.93
N PHE A 103 -10.91 -11.68 18.21
CA PHE A 103 -9.88 -12.46 17.52
C PHE A 103 -9.27 -11.67 16.36
N CYS A 104 -7.96 -11.42 16.44
CA CYS A 104 -7.16 -10.82 15.37
C CYS A 104 -6.27 -11.90 14.70
N LEU A 105 -6.88 -12.99 14.24
CA LEU A 105 -6.18 -14.14 13.65
C LEU A 105 -6.38 -14.18 12.13
N TYR A 106 -5.33 -14.55 11.38
CA TYR A 106 -5.43 -14.75 9.94
C TYR A 106 -6.20 -16.05 9.64
N GLN A 107 -7.44 -15.91 9.19
CA GLN A 107 -8.39 -17.02 9.07
C GLN A 107 -8.01 -18.05 8.01
N THR A 108 -7.30 -17.65 6.95
CA THR A 108 -6.89 -18.51 5.82
C THR A 108 -5.60 -19.29 6.08
N MET A 109 -4.88 -18.98 7.17
CA MET A 109 -3.64 -19.67 7.51
C MET A 109 -3.93 -20.97 8.26
N THR A 110 -2.97 -21.90 8.21
CA THR A 110 -2.97 -23.04 9.14
C THR A 110 -2.45 -22.63 10.51
N PHE A 111 -2.73 -23.43 11.54
CA PHE A 111 -2.23 -23.21 12.88
C PHE A 111 -0.70 -23.09 12.94
N LEU A 112 0.02 -24.00 12.27
CA LEU A 112 1.48 -23.97 12.20
C LEU A 112 1.99 -22.74 11.45
N GLU A 113 1.38 -22.40 10.32
CA GLU A 113 1.76 -21.20 9.54
C GLU A 113 1.61 -19.93 10.37
N LEU A 114 0.53 -19.81 11.14
CA LEU A 114 0.25 -18.63 11.96
C LEU A 114 1.30 -18.45 13.05
N LEU A 115 1.62 -19.51 13.80
CA LEU A 115 2.64 -19.47 14.84
C LEU A 115 4.05 -19.27 14.26
N ALA A 116 4.34 -19.89 13.11
CA ALA A 116 5.59 -19.66 12.40
C ALA A 116 5.72 -18.21 11.94
N TYR A 117 4.64 -17.60 11.44
CA TYR A 117 4.61 -16.21 11.01
C TYR A 117 4.93 -15.25 12.17
N PHE A 118 4.18 -15.32 13.27
CA PHE A 118 4.43 -14.45 14.43
C PHE A 118 5.79 -14.73 15.09
N GLY A 119 6.16 -16.01 15.24
CA GLY A 119 7.46 -16.38 15.77
C GLY A 119 8.61 -15.83 14.93
N GLN A 120 8.47 -15.87 13.60
CA GLN A 120 9.44 -15.24 12.70
C GLN A 120 9.42 -13.71 12.86
N LEU A 121 8.29 -13.03 12.93
CA LEU A 121 8.27 -11.58 13.19
C LEU A 121 9.02 -11.18 14.47
N TYR A 122 8.96 -12.03 15.50
CA TYR A 122 9.70 -11.86 16.76
C TYR A 122 11.16 -12.34 16.71
N SER A 123 11.67 -12.72 15.54
CA SER A 123 13.03 -13.21 15.29
C SER A 123 13.37 -14.53 16.00
N ILE A 124 12.38 -15.41 16.12
CA ILE A 124 12.54 -16.75 16.67
C ILE A 124 12.88 -17.74 15.54
N ASN A 125 13.79 -18.68 15.81
CA ASN A 125 14.14 -19.74 14.86
C ASN A 125 12.96 -20.70 14.67
N TYR A 126 12.71 -21.12 13.43
CA TYR A 126 11.66 -22.08 13.06
C TYR A 126 11.77 -23.42 13.81
N GLN A 127 12.97 -23.97 14.02
CA GLN A 127 13.13 -25.20 14.80
C GLN A 127 12.70 -25.02 16.26
N PHE A 128 13.01 -23.87 16.84
CA PHE A 128 12.54 -23.53 18.19
C PHE A 128 11.03 -23.27 18.23
N ILE A 129 10.45 -22.79 17.13
CA ILE A 129 9.00 -22.67 17.01
C ILE A 129 8.34 -24.04 17.08
N LEU A 130 8.81 -25.01 16.30
CA LEU A 130 8.29 -26.38 16.32
C LEU A 130 8.42 -27.01 17.70
N TRP A 131 9.59 -26.89 18.33
CA TRP A 131 9.80 -27.39 19.70
C TRP A 131 8.82 -26.77 20.70
N ARG A 132 8.56 -25.46 20.61
CA ARG A 132 7.58 -24.79 21.49
C ARG A 132 6.15 -25.21 21.22
N ILE A 133 5.79 -25.47 19.97
CA ILE A 133 4.46 -25.99 19.63
C ILE A 133 4.25 -27.34 20.31
N ASN A 134 5.23 -28.23 20.26
CA ASN A 134 5.15 -29.52 20.95
C ASN A 134 5.00 -29.34 22.47
N TYR A 135 5.79 -28.47 23.08
CA TYR A 135 5.66 -28.14 24.51
C TYR A 135 4.26 -27.60 24.88
N TYR A 136 3.69 -26.71 24.06
CA TYR A 136 2.33 -26.20 24.32
C TYR A 136 1.24 -27.22 24.03
N ASN A 137 1.50 -28.18 23.13
CA ASN A 137 0.54 -29.24 22.81
C ASN A 137 0.29 -30.13 24.02
N GLU A 138 1.33 -30.43 24.80
CA GLU A 138 1.24 -31.16 26.06
C GLU A 138 0.45 -30.39 27.14
N LEU A 139 0.47 -29.06 27.10
CA LEU A 139 -0.17 -28.21 28.13
C LEU A 139 -1.63 -27.87 27.85
N PHE A 140 -2.00 -27.65 26.58
CA PHE A 140 -3.30 -27.07 26.22
C PHE A 140 -4.13 -27.94 25.27
N THR A 141 -3.57 -29.05 24.77
CA THR A 141 -4.16 -29.86 23.70
C THR A 141 -4.47 -29.01 22.47
N LEU A 142 -3.45 -28.78 21.64
CA LEU A 142 -3.54 -27.86 20.51
C LEU A 142 -4.21 -28.50 19.29
N PRO A 143 -4.81 -27.68 18.40
CA PRO A 143 -5.31 -28.17 17.14
C PRO A 143 -4.17 -28.74 16.28
N PRO A 144 -4.48 -29.65 15.33
CA PRO A 144 -3.45 -30.22 14.48
C PRO A 144 -2.77 -29.13 13.64
N ALA A 145 -1.48 -29.33 13.33
CA ALA A 145 -0.62 -28.32 12.70
C ALA A 145 -1.17 -27.77 11.37
N ASN A 146 -1.87 -28.61 10.62
CA ASN A 146 -2.50 -28.32 9.33
C ASN A 146 -3.94 -27.77 9.45
N ALA A 147 -4.51 -27.66 10.66
CA ALA A 147 -5.84 -27.09 10.85
C ALA A 147 -5.92 -25.64 10.38
N ILE A 148 -6.92 -25.33 9.58
CA ILE A 148 -7.19 -23.96 9.11
C ILE A 148 -7.83 -23.16 10.24
N ILE A 149 -7.29 -21.96 10.51
CA ILE A 149 -7.74 -21.10 11.63
C ILE A 149 -9.24 -20.79 11.56
N ARG A 150 -9.79 -20.60 10.36
CA ARG A 150 -11.24 -20.39 10.16
C ARG A 150 -12.09 -21.49 10.78
N ASN A 151 -11.66 -22.75 10.66
CA ASN A 151 -12.42 -23.95 11.04
C ASN A 151 -12.26 -24.31 12.52
N LEU A 152 -11.36 -23.65 13.25
CA LEU A 152 -11.18 -23.87 14.68
C LEU A 152 -12.41 -23.42 15.49
N SER A 153 -12.67 -24.14 16.58
CA SER A 153 -13.65 -23.75 17.59
C SER A 153 -13.27 -22.43 18.26
N PHE A 154 -14.23 -21.78 18.93
CA PHE A 154 -13.98 -20.56 19.69
C PHE A 154 -12.88 -20.76 20.75
N SER A 155 -12.93 -21.90 21.45
CA SER A 155 -11.98 -22.24 22.51
C SER A 155 -10.56 -22.41 21.98
N GLU A 156 -10.40 -23.10 20.85
CA GLU A 156 -9.09 -23.24 20.19
C GLU A 156 -8.57 -21.90 19.69
N LYS A 157 -9.41 -21.08 19.04
CA LYS A 157 -9.03 -19.72 18.60
C LYS A 157 -8.55 -18.87 19.78
N ARG A 158 -9.18 -19.00 20.94
CA ARG A 158 -8.80 -18.29 22.17
C ARG A 158 -7.44 -18.76 22.70
N ILE A 159 -7.19 -20.06 22.74
CA ILE A 159 -5.86 -20.61 23.10
C ILE A 159 -4.81 -20.15 22.09
N VAL A 160 -5.08 -20.21 20.79
CA VAL A 160 -4.14 -19.75 19.75
C VAL A 160 -3.81 -18.27 19.93
N SER A 161 -4.81 -17.42 20.16
CA SER A 161 -4.62 -16.00 20.42
C SER A 161 -3.81 -15.73 21.69
N PHE A 162 -4.05 -16.51 22.75
CA PHE A 162 -3.28 -16.46 23.99
C PHE A 162 -1.82 -16.84 23.75
N LEU A 163 -1.59 -17.95 23.04
CA LEU A 163 -0.24 -18.41 22.72
C LEU A 163 0.52 -17.36 21.94
N ILE A 164 -0.05 -16.75 20.89
CA ILE A 164 0.62 -15.69 20.10
C ILE A 164 1.11 -14.54 20.99
N ALA A 165 0.35 -14.17 22.04
CA ALA A 165 0.73 -13.10 22.95
C ALA A 165 1.89 -13.48 23.88
N VAL A 166 2.00 -14.74 24.32
CA VAL A 166 3.03 -15.17 25.29
C VAL A 166 4.22 -15.89 24.63
N PHE A 167 4.04 -16.35 23.39
CA PHE A 167 4.97 -17.20 22.66
C PHE A 167 6.40 -16.68 22.68
N HIS A 168 6.62 -15.37 22.48
CA HIS A 168 7.94 -14.76 22.33
C HIS A 168 8.63 -14.33 23.62
N ARG A 169 8.07 -14.65 24.79
CA ARG A 169 8.58 -14.24 26.13
C ARG A 169 8.72 -12.71 26.27
N PRO A 170 7.63 -11.94 26.12
CA PRO A 170 7.68 -10.49 26.29
C PRO A 170 7.95 -10.09 27.75
N ARG A 171 8.40 -8.84 27.94
CA ARG A 171 8.59 -8.22 29.28
C ARG A 171 7.27 -7.72 29.88
N LEU A 172 6.32 -7.35 29.03
CA LEU A 172 4.97 -6.95 29.40
C LEU A 172 3.96 -7.82 28.64
N ILE A 173 3.07 -8.49 29.37
CA ILE A 173 1.98 -9.30 28.82
C ILE A 173 0.67 -8.57 29.17
N VAL A 174 -0.13 -8.26 28.16
CA VAL A 174 -1.43 -7.61 28.31
C VAL A 174 -2.50 -8.51 27.71
N LEU A 175 -3.44 -8.97 28.54
CA LEU A 175 -4.48 -9.92 28.16
C LEU A 175 -5.86 -9.33 28.44
N ASP A 176 -6.69 -9.25 27.41
CA ASP A 176 -8.06 -8.77 27.52
C ASP A 176 -9.01 -9.97 27.48
N GLU A 177 -9.60 -10.30 28.64
CA GLU A 177 -10.54 -11.41 28.81
C GLU A 177 -10.01 -12.76 28.25
N PRO A 178 -8.83 -13.23 28.68
CA PRO A 178 -8.15 -14.38 28.07
C PRO A 178 -8.90 -15.71 28.20
N THR A 179 -9.76 -15.82 29.20
CA THR A 179 -10.45 -17.04 29.65
C THR A 179 -11.93 -17.08 29.29
N VAL A 180 -12.46 -16.00 28.70
CA VAL A 180 -13.86 -15.91 28.31
C VAL A 180 -14.19 -16.95 27.24
N GLY A 181 -15.31 -17.66 27.45
CA GLY A 181 -15.81 -18.72 26.56
C GLY A 181 -14.97 -20.00 26.58
N LEU A 182 -14.07 -20.17 27.56
CA LEU A 182 -13.36 -21.43 27.81
C LEU A 182 -14.06 -22.27 28.88
N ASP A 183 -13.86 -23.59 28.80
CA ASP A 183 -14.23 -24.54 29.86
C ASP A 183 -13.37 -24.34 31.12
N VAL A 184 -13.83 -24.87 32.26
CA VAL A 184 -13.15 -24.71 33.55
C VAL A 184 -11.72 -25.28 33.52
N PHE A 185 -11.49 -26.36 32.77
CA PHE A 185 -10.21 -27.03 32.69
C PHE A 185 -9.14 -26.17 31.98
N LYS A 186 -9.46 -25.63 30.80
CA LYS A 186 -8.58 -24.75 30.02
C LYS A 186 -8.31 -23.43 30.75
N ARG A 187 -9.30 -22.89 31.48
CA ARG A 187 -9.07 -21.74 32.37
C ARG A 187 -7.99 -22.03 33.40
N LYS A 188 -8.09 -23.17 34.10
CA LYS A 188 -7.07 -23.62 35.07
C LYS A 188 -5.70 -23.81 34.42
N GLN A 189 -5.63 -24.37 33.21
CA GLN A 189 -4.37 -24.53 32.47
C GLN A 189 -3.73 -23.18 32.14
N ILE A 190 -4.51 -22.20 31.66
CA ILE A 190 -4.01 -20.85 31.36
C ILE A 190 -3.42 -20.23 32.63
N TRP A 191 -4.15 -20.23 33.74
CA TRP A 191 -3.67 -19.66 35.00
C TRP A 191 -2.43 -20.38 35.53
N LYS A 192 -2.39 -21.72 35.49
CA LYS A 192 -1.21 -22.51 35.88
C LYS A 192 0.02 -22.11 35.05
N TYR A 193 -0.16 -21.92 33.75
CA TYR A 193 0.91 -21.47 32.87
C TYR A 193 1.33 -20.01 33.17
N LEU A 194 0.40 -19.10 33.44
CA LEU A 194 0.72 -17.73 33.81
C LEU A 194 1.52 -17.63 35.11
N TYR A 195 1.19 -18.44 36.13
CA TYR A 195 2.01 -18.53 37.34
C TYR A 195 3.42 -19.05 37.04
N HIS A 196 3.54 -20.06 36.18
CA HIS A 196 4.85 -20.56 35.74
C HIS A 196 5.67 -19.47 35.03
N VAL A 197 5.03 -18.70 34.14
CA VAL A 197 5.66 -17.57 33.42
C VAL A 197 6.12 -16.49 34.40
N ILE A 198 5.30 -16.13 35.38
CA ILE A 198 5.65 -15.13 36.40
C ILE A 198 6.84 -15.59 37.25
N ARG A 199 6.85 -16.85 37.69
CA ARG A 199 7.96 -17.39 38.50
C ARG A 199 9.27 -17.48 37.73
N THR A 200 9.21 -17.87 36.46
CA THR A 200 10.41 -18.16 35.66
C THR A 200 10.96 -16.95 34.90
N TRP A 201 10.09 -16.13 34.28
CA TRP A 201 10.52 -15.01 33.43
C TRP A 201 10.34 -13.65 34.11
N LYS A 202 9.52 -13.59 35.16
CA LYS A 202 9.18 -12.37 35.91
C LYS A 202 8.71 -11.18 35.04
N PRO A 203 7.85 -11.38 34.01
CA PRO A 203 7.31 -10.25 33.25
C PRO A 203 6.32 -9.46 34.10
N THR A 204 5.97 -8.26 33.65
CA THR A 204 4.77 -7.57 34.13
C THR A 204 3.57 -8.15 33.38
N LEU A 205 2.54 -8.57 34.10
CA LEU A 205 1.36 -9.15 33.49
C LEU A 205 0.11 -8.37 33.90
N ILE A 206 -0.64 -7.90 32.91
CA ILE A 206 -1.89 -7.18 33.10
C ILE A 206 -3.02 -7.99 32.48
N ILE A 207 -4.01 -8.36 33.26
CA ILE A 207 -5.23 -9.04 32.80
C ILE A 207 -6.43 -8.12 33.01
N ALA A 208 -7.23 -7.89 31.99
CA ALA A 208 -8.59 -7.37 32.19
C ALA A 208 -9.57 -8.53 32.31
N THR A 209 -10.39 -8.50 33.36
CA THR A 209 -11.48 -9.47 33.56
C THR A 209 -12.72 -8.75 34.12
N ASN A 210 -13.88 -9.33 33.89
CA ASN A 210 -15.14 -8.93 34.51
C ASN A 210 -15.58 -9.90 35.62
N THR A 211 -14.83 -10.98 35.86
CA THR A 211 -15.14 -11.96 36.90
C THR A 211 -14.26 -11.72 38.12
N THR A 212 -14.90 -11.73 39.28
CA THR A 212 -14.20 -11.60 40.57
C THR A 212 -13.30 -12.80 40.81
N GLU A 213 -13.79 -14.02 40.57
CA GLU A 213 -13.01 -15.27 40.72
C GLU A 213 -11.64 -15.22 40.02
N GLU A 214 -11.58 -14.73 38.78
CA GLU A 214 -10.31 -14.62 38.05
C GLU A 214 -9.43 -13.49 38.58
N ALA A 215 -10.03 -12.37 39.01
CA ALA A 215 -9.27 -11.27 39.60
C ALA A 215 -8.55 -11.71 40.88
N PHE A 216 -9.16 -12.56 41.70
CA PHE A 216 -8.56 -13.10 42.93
C PHE A 216 -7.44 -14.13 42.70
N LEU A 217 -7.21 -14.58 41.45
CA LEU A 217 -6.03 -15.36 41.10
C LEU A 217 -4.80 -14.46 40.83
N ALA A 218 -4.99 -13.15 40.69
CA ALA A 218 -3.90 -12.21 40.48
C ALA A 218 -3.06 -11.97 41.74
N THR A 219 -1.94 -11.26 41.62
CA THR A 219 -1.19 -10.76 42.78
C THR A 219 -1.79 -9.47 43.31
N GLU A 220 -2.28 -8.62 42.40
CA GLU A 220 -2.91 -7.34 42.71
C GLU A 220 -4.21 -7.19 41.92
N ILE A 221 -5.21 -6.53 42.53
CA ILE A 221 -6.47 -6.17 41.86
C ILE A 221 -6.58 -4.65 41.82
N ALA A 222 -6.87 -4.13 40.64
CA ALA A 222 -7.25 -2.75 40.41
C ALA A 222 -8.72 -2.69 39.94
N TYR A 223 -9.60 -2.04 40.69
CA TYR A 223 -11.01 -1.98 40.37
C TYR A 223 -11.37 -0.72 39.58
N LEU A 224 -11.80 -0.91 38.32
CA LEU A 224 -12.16 0.14 37.37
C LEU A 224 -13.68 0.30 37.29
N LYS A 225 -14.19 1.46 37.71
CA LYS A 225 -15.61 1.84 37.65
C LYS A 225 -15.72 3.30 37.22
N ASN A 226 -16.71 3.60 36.37
CA ASN A 226 -16.99 4.97 35.89
C ASN A 226 -15.75 5.72 35.36
N GLY A 227 -14.80 4.99 34.76
CA GLY A 227 -13.58 5.57 34.21
C GLY A 227 -12.52 5.94 35.24
N GLN A 228 -12.60 5.47 36.48
CA GLN A 228 -11.61 5.69 37.53
C GLN A 228 -11.19 4.36 38.15
N ILE A 229 -9.93 4.28 38.60
CA ILE A 229 -9.46 3.19 39.45
C ILE A 229 -9.80 3.57 40.89
N ILE A 230 -10.78 2.88 41.48
CA ILE A 230 -11.25 3.20 42.83
C ILE A 230 -10.23 2.74 43.87
N PHE A 231 -9.69 1.55 43.67
CA PHE A 231 -8.62 1.03 44.51
C PHE A 231 -7.69 0.12 43.71
N LYS A 232 -6.48 -0.01 44.24
CA LYS A 232 -5.50 -1.02 43.87
C LYS A 232 -4.95 -1.63 45.15
N LYS A 233 -5.09 -2.94 45.35
CA LYS A 233 -4.61 -3.64 46.55
C LYS A 233 -4.01 -5.01 46.20
N GLU A 234 -3.12 -5.51 47.05
CA GLU A 234 -2.68 -6.90 46.95
C GLU A 234 -3.82 -7.85 47.34
N VAL A 235 -3.94 -8.99 46.64
CA VAL A 235 -5.00 -9.96 46.93
C VAL A 235 -4.87 -10.54 48.34
N LYS A 236 -3.65 -10.69 48.83
CA LYS A 236 -3.38 -11.19 50.20
C LYS A 236 -3.97 -10.27 51.27
N GLU A 237 -3.83 -8.96 51.10
CA GLU A 237 -4.40 -7.96 52.00
C GLU A 237 -5.94 -8.01 51.98
N LEU A 238 -6.53 -8.13 50.79
CA LEU A 238 -7.97 -8.24 50.61
C LEU A 238 -8.56 -9.49 51.30
N GLN A 239 -7.85 -10.62 51.23
CA GLN A 239 -8.24 -11.87 51.88
C GLN A 239 -8.13 -11.79 53.42
N GLN A 240 -7.11 -11.08 53.93
CA GLN A 240 -6.93 -10.89 55.37
C GLN A 240 -7.98 -9.96 55.98
N MET A 241 -8.42 -8.93 55.25
CA MET A 241 -9.42 -7.98 55.73
C MET A 241 -10.81 -8.59 55.93
N ASN A 242 -11.18 -9.63 55.16
CA ASN A 242 -12.53 -10.22 55.23
C ASN A 242 -12.53 -11.73 54.89
N PRO A 243 -12.08 -12.61 55.81
CA PRO A 243 -11.95 -14.05 55.55
C PRO A 243 -13.29 -14.79 55.36
N ASN A 244 -14.41 -14.23 55.84
CA ASN A 244 -15.71 -14.93 55.92
C ASN A 244 -16.78 -14.40 54.94
N LYS A 245 -16.47 -13.42 54.08
CA LYS A 245 -17.46 -12.82 53.16
C LYS A 245 -17.35 -13.39 51.75
N SER A 246 -18.50 -13.50 51.08
CA SER A 246 -18.53 -13.89 49.66
C SER A 246 -17.83 -12.83 48.82
N ILE A 247 -17.11 -13.30 47.80
CA ILE A 247 -16.13 -12.52 47.02
C ILE A 247 -16.75 -11.27 46.37
N ASN A 248 -18.02 -11.33 45.97
CA ASN A 248 -18.74 -10.20 45.39
C ASN A 248 -19.06 -9.12 46.44
N VAL A 249 -19.41 -9.55 47.66
CA VAL A 249 -19.68 -8.65 48.79
C VAL A 249 -18.40 -7.93 49.23
N ILE A 250 -17.21 -8.53 49.10
CA ILE A 250 -15.95 -7.84 49.40
C ILE A 250 -15.72 -6.64 48.47
N VAL A 251 -16.02 -6.79 47.17
CA VAL A 251 -15.84 -5.71 46.19
C VAL A 251 -16.86 -4.60 46.42
N ASP A 252 -18.11 -4.96 46.73
CA ASP A 252 -19.18 -4.00 47.03
C ASP A 252 -18.99 -3.32 48.40
N ASP A 253 -18.48 -4.04 49.41
CA ASP A 253 -18.18 -3.50 50.73
C ASP A 253 -16.96 -2.57 50.69
N LEU A 254 -15.90 -2.93 49.97
CA LEU A 254 -14.76 -2.03 49.77
C LEU A 254 -15.18 -0.75 49.06
N TYR A 255 -16.13 -0.83 48.12
CA TYR A 255 -16.70 0.34 47.49
C TYR A 255 -17.40 1.26 48.51
N ASN A 256 -18.17 0.70 49.43
CA ASN A 256 -18.87 1.47 50.46
C ASN A 256 -17.90 2.03 51.53
N ILE A 257 -16.85 1.29 51.87
CA ILE A 257 -15.82 1.70 52.84
C ILE A 257 -14.93 2.81 52.28
N ILE A 258 -14.57 2.75 51.00
CA ILE A 258 -13.73 3.78 50.35
C ILE A 258 -14.51 5.10 50.17
N MET A 259 -15.85 5.06 50.08
CA MET A 259 -16.67 6.29 50.10
C MET A 259 -16.75 6.96 51.47
N SER A 260 -16.38 6.27 52.56
CA SER A 260 -16.49 6.79 53.93
C SER A 260 -15.17 7.23 54.55
N ASN A 261 -14.00 6.79 54.03
CA ASN A 261 -12.71 7.14 54.60
C ASN A 261 -11.71 7.54 53.52
N VAL A 262 -11.39 8.83 53.45
CA VAL A 262 -10.21 9.37 52.79
C VAL A 262 -9.22 9.70 53.88
N ASP A 263 -8.12 8.94 53.95
CA ASP A 263 -6.76 9.45 54.11
C ASP A 263 -5.79 8.26 53.98
N PHE A 264 -4.77 8.43 53.14
CA PHE A 264 -3.78 7.43 52.77
C PHE A 264 -2.42 7.95 53.21
N ASP A 265 -1.68 7.17 54.00
CA ASP A 265 -0.24 7.34 54.15
C ASP A 265 0.51 6.00 54.17
N GLU A 266 1.73 6.14 53.66
CA GLU A 266 2.83 5.25 53.26
C GLU A 266 3.02 3.86 53.91
N TRP A 267 3.56 2.92 53.11
CA TRP A 267 4.30 1.76 53.65
C TRP A 267 5.60 1.45 52.89
N ASN A 268 6.66 1.23 53.68
CA ASN A 268 8.05 1.00 53.32
C ASN A 268 8.41 -0.49 53.08
N ASN A 269 9.39 -0.70 52.20
CA ASN A 269 9.91 -2.01 51.79
C ASN A 269 10.55 -2.82 52.94
N SER A 270 10.37 -4.14 52.91
CA SER A 270 11.31 -5.10 53.52
C SER A 270 11.70 -6.22 52.56
N ASN A 271 12.97 -6.58 52.64
CA ASN A 271 13.78 -7.39 51.73
C ASN A 271 13.46 -8.89 51.79
N GLN A 272 13.54 -9.59 50.65
CA GLN A 272 13.86 -11.03 50.62
C GLN A 272 14.77 -11.39 49.42
N THR A 273 16.02 -11.66 49.80
CA THR A 273 16.90 -12.81 49.49
C THR A 273 16.96 -13.45 48.09
N GLU A 274 18.20 -13.78 47.77
CA GLU A 274 18.83 -14.20 46.53
C GLU A 274 18.74 -15.71 46.17
N ILE A 275 18.89 -15.99 44.85
CA ILE A 275 19.45 -17.21 44.18
C ILE A 275 18.50 -18.44 43.99
N PRO A 276 18.65 -19.35 42.98
CA PRO A 276 19.60 -19.45 41.85
C PRO A 276 19.00 -19.41 40.43
N ALA A 277 19.89 -19.23 39.44
CA ALA A 277 19.61 -19.09 38.01
C ALA A 277 19.69 -20.43 37.24
N ASP A 278 18.68 -20.70 36.41
CA ASP A 278 18.64 -21.87 35.53
C ASP A 278 19.58 -21.74 34.31
N LYS A 279 20.54 -22.67 34.23
CA LYS A 279 21.65 -22.75 33.26
C LYS A 279 21.27 -23.03 31.79
N LYS A 280 19.99 -22.99 31.38
CA LYS A 280 19.58 -23.18 29.97
C LYS A 280 19.16 -21.90 29.23
N LEU A 281 19.33 -20.73 29.85
CA LEU A 281 19.08 -19.39 29.27
C LEU A 281 20.06 -19.00 28.14
N ASN A 282 21.18 -19.71 27.99
CA ASN A 282 22.25 -19.37 27.06
C ASN A 282 21.90 -19.59 25.58
N LEU A 283 20.86 -20.37 25.26
CA LEU A 283 20.39 -20.55 23.88
C LEU A 283 19.60 -19.34 23.34
N TYR A 284 18.85 -18.63 24.19
CA TYR A 284 18.09 -17.44 23.77
C TYR A 284 18.99 -16.20 23.58
N LYS A 285 20.06 -16.09 24.39
CA LYS A 285 20.99 -14.95 24.33
C LYS A 285 21.94 -14.96 23.12
N ARG A 286 22.13 -16.10 22.45
CA ARG A 286 23.08 -16.23 21.32
C ARG A 286 22.52 -15.88 19.93
N ILE A 287 21.22 -15.58 19.81
CA ILE A 287 20.63 -15.31 18.50
C ILE A 287 20.63 -13.80 18.25
N LYS A 288 21.56 -13.35 17.38
CA LYS A 288 21.63 -11.95 16.93
C LYS A 288 20.25 -11.52 16.40
N PRO A 289 19.76 -10.31 16.77
CA PRO A 289 18.50 -9.81 16.23
C PRO A 289 18.59 -9.80 14.69
N ARG A 290 17.66 -10.51 14.03
CA ARG A 290 17.61 -10.52 12.56
C ARG A 290 17.25 -9.13 12.04
N SER A 291 17.85 -8.75 10.91
CA SER A 291 17.72 -7.42 10.30
C SER A 291 16.27 -7.10 9.90
N THR A 292 15.98 -5.81 9.73
CA THR A 292 14.71 -5.30 9.18
C THR A 292 14.37 -5.92 7.82
N ILE A 293 15.38 -6.20 6.99
CA ILE A 293 15.23 -6.87 5.69
C ILE A 293 14.61 -8.27 5.85
N TRP A 294 14.98 -9.00 6.90
CA TRP A 294 14.42 -10.32 7.13
C TRP A 294 12.95 -10.27 7.55
N LYS A 295 12.54 -9.24 8.33
CA LYS A 295 11.12 -9.01 8.63
C LYS A 295 10.32 -8.69 7.38
N LEU A 296 10.86 -7.83 6.51
CA LEU A 296 10.25 -7.53 5.21
C LEU A 296 10.11 -8.81 4.39
N LYS A 297 11.14 -9.64 4.31
CA LYS A 297 11.10 -10.95 3.62
C LYS A 297 10.02 -11.87 4.20
N THR A 298 9.88 -11.96 5.52
CA THR A 298 8.81 -12.77 6.15
C THR A 298 7.43 -12.25 5.78
N ILE A 299 7.23 -10.92 5.78
CA ILE A 299 5.95 -10.31 5.41
C ILE A 299 5.64 -10.53 3.92
N THR A 300 6.63 -10.35 3.03
CA THR A 300 6.43 -10.53 1.59
C THR A 300 6.13 -11.99 1.23
N ILE A 301 6.87 -12.96 1.79
CA ILE A 301 6.58 -14.38 1.62
C ILE A 301 5.15 -14.69 2.08
N GLN A 302 4.71 -14.08 3.19
CA GLN A 302 3.36 -14.32 3.69
C GLN A 302 2.27 -13.71 2.79
N ASN A 303 2.49 -12.49 2.28
CA ASN A 303 1.56 -11.86 1.34
C ASN A 303 1.46 -12.66 0.04
N ILE A 304 2.57 -13.22 -0.45
CA ILE A 304 2.58 -14.12 -1.61
C ILE A 304 1.75 -15.38 -1.32
N LYS A 305 1.95 -16.03 -0.18
CA LYS A 305 1.13 -17.18 0.22
C LYS A 305 -0.36 -16.85 0.33
N PHE A 306 -0.68 -15.64 0.79
CA PHE A 306 -2.07 -15.17 0.86
C PHE A 306 -2.68 -14.97 -0.54
N LEU A 307 -1.90 -14.45 -1.49
CA LEU A 307 -2.31 -14.34 -2.89
C LEU A 307 -2.54 -15.72 -3.52
N THR A 308 -1.64 -16.68 -3.34
CA THR A 308 -1.78 -18.02 -3.93
C THR A 308 -2.93 -18.82 -3.34
N LYS A 309 -3.28 -18.60 -2.06
CA LYS A 309 -4.45 -19.24 -1.44
C LYS A 309 -5.78 -18.59 -1.86
N ASN A 310 -5.77 -17.35 -2.35
CA ASN A 310 -6.96 -16.64 -2.80
C ASN A 310 -6.92 -16.44 -4.32
N ILE A 311 -7.28 -17.49 -5.05
CA ILE A 311 -7.19 -17.54 -6.51
C ILE A 311 -7.85 -16.34 -7.20
N TRP A 312 -8.99 -15.87 -6.67
CA TRP A 312 -9.72 -14.71 -7.18
C TRP A 312 -8.92 -13.41 -7.08
N MET A 313 -8.23 -13.15 -5.97
CA MET A 313 -7.37 -11.97 -5.86
C MET A 313 -6.15 -12.07 -6.76
N PHE A 314 -5.59 -13.26 -6.93
CA PHE A 314 -4.49 -13.46 -7.86
C PHE A 314 -4.91 -13.19 -9.31
N ILE A 315 -6.08 -13.69 -9.73
CA ILE A 315 -6.64 -13.41 -11.05
C ILE A 315 -6.84 -11.90 -11.25
N LEU A 316 -7.43 -11.21 -10.27
CA LEU A 316 -7.72 -9.79 -10.37
C LEU A 316 -6.46 -8.93 -10.45
N ILE A 317 -5.43 -9.23 -9.64
CA ILE A 317 -4.22 -8.39 -9.54
C ILE A 317 -3.21 -8.71 -10.64
N CYS A 318 -3.06 -9.98 -11.03
CA CYS A 318 -2.02 -10.39 -11.97
C CYS A 318 -2.58 -10.67 -13.38
N VAL A 319 -3.68 -11.42 -13.48
CA VAL A 319 -4.14 -11.95 -14.77
C VAL A 319 -4.89 -10.89 -15.57
N ILE A 320 -5.80 -10.14 -14.95
CA ILE A 320 -6.59 -9.12 -15.66
C ILE A 320 -5.69 -8.06 -16.33
N PRO A 321 -4.69 -7.44 -15.67
CA PRO A 321 -3.82 -6.46 -16.32
C PRO A 321 -3.02 -7.07 -17.47
N THR A 322 -2.54 -8.31 -17.33
CA THR A 322 -1.81 -8.98 -18.42
C THR A 322 -2.72 -9.22 -19.63
N LEU A 323 -3.97 -9.63 -19.40
CA LEU A 323 -4.96 -9.76 -20.47
C LEU A 323 -5.25 -8.40 -21.11
N GLN A 324 -5.40 -7.33 -20.32
CA GLN A 324 -5.60 -5.98 -20.84
C GLN A 324 -4.45 -5.54 -21.75
N VAL A 325 -3.20 -5.78 -21.36
CA VAL A 325 -2.02 -5.48 -22.19
C VAL A 325 -2.02 -6.34 -23.45
N ILE A 326 -2.32 -7.64 -23.35
CA ILE A 326 -2.40 -8.53 -24.51
C ILE A 326 -3.48 -8.06 -25.49
N PHE A 327 -4.67 -7.69 -24.99
CA PHE A 327 -5.75 -7.15 -25.81
C PHE A 327 -5.37 -5.82 -26.44
N TYR A 328 -4.68 -4.95 -25.70
CA TYR A 328 -4.18 -3.69 -26.24
C TYR A 328 -3.19 -3.93 -27.38
N CYS A 329 -2.17 -4.77 -27.17
CA CYS A 329 -1.18 -5.08 -28.21
C CYS A 329 -1.82 -5.75 -29.44
N LYS A 330 -2.80 -6.63 -29.24
CA LYS A 330 -3.49 -7.32 -30.34
C LYS A 330 -4.42 -6.38 -31.14
N ASN A 331 -5.12 -5.48 -30.47
CA ASN A 331 -6.07 -4.58 -31.12
C ASN A 331 -5.40 -3.39 -31.81
N TYR A 332 -4.32 -2.85 -31.25
CA TYR A 332 -3.63 -1.68 -31.81
C TYR A 332 -2.56 -2.02 -32.85
N GLY A 333 -2.13 -3.28 -32.93
CA GLY A 333 -1.44 -3.86 -34.10
C GLY A 333 0.01 -3.41 -34.34
N GLU A 334 0.73 -4.21 -35.13
CA GLU A 334 2.10 -3.93 -35.60
C GLU A 334 2.11 -2.86 -36.70
N HIS A 335 3.27 -2.22 -36.91
CA HIS A 335 3.47 -1.20 -37.94
C HIS A 335 3.04 -1.71 -39.35
N PRO A 336 2.33 -0.91 -40.16
CA PRO A 336 1.86 -1.31 -41.48
C PRO A 336 3.04 -1.42 -42.44
N ASN A 337 3.12 -2.55 -43.13
CA ASN A 337 4.25 -2.89 -44.01
C ASN A 337 4.25 -2.10 -45.33
N LEU A 338 3.09 -1.62 -45.84
CA LEU A 338 2.99 -0.78 -47.04
C LEU A 338 1.86 0.25 -46.93
N MET A 339 2.16 1.51 -47.28
CA MET A 339 1.22 2.62 -47.32
C MET A 339 1.01 3.06 -48.78
N PHE A 340 -0.25 3.15 -49.24
CA PHE A 340 -0.56 3.62 -50.60
C PHE A 340 -0.96 5.09 -50.60
N ILE A 341 -0.45 5.88 -51.55
CA ILE A 341 -0.90 7.27 -51.80
C ILE A 341 -1.46 7.39 -53.22
N ALA A 342 -2.63 8.00 -53.35
CA ALA A 342 -3.21 8.34 -54.65
C ALA A 342 -2.59 9.63 -55.19
N VAL A 343 -2.12 9.60 -56.43
CA VAL A 343 -1.50 10.76 -57.10
C VAL A 343 -2.27 11.08 -58.37
N TYR A 344 -2.71 12.33 -58.48
CA TYR A 344 -3.28 12.90 -59.69
C TYR A 344 -2.41 14.08 -60.16
N ASN A 345 -1.72 13.88 -61.28
CA ASN A 345 -0.78 14.85 -61.84
C ASN A 345 -1.31 15.46 -63.15
N GLN A 346 -1.68 16.75 -63.12
CA GLN A 346 -2.17 17.47 -64.31
C GLN A 346 -1.04 18.01 -65.20
N GLU A 347 0.22 17.89 -64.80
CA GLU A 347 1.36 18.38 -65.56
C GLU A 347 1.84 17.37 -66.64
N THR A 348 1.56 16.09 -66.45
CA THR A 348 2.00 15.00 -67.34
C THR A 348 1.03 14.68 -68.47
N VAL A 349 -0.05 15.46 -68.64
CA VAL A 349 -1.10 15.22 -69.65
C VAL A 349 -0.55 15.26 -71.08
N ASP A 350 0.51 16.03 -71.32
CA ASP A 350 1.16 16.17 -72.63
C ASP A 350 2.32 15.17 -72.83
N CYS A 351 2.63 14.31 -71.85
CA CYS A 351 3.66 13.28 -71.97
C CYS A 351 3.10 12.02 -72.63
N VAL A 352 3.72 11.56 -73.71
CA VAL A 352 3.39 10.26 -74.32
C VAL A 352 3.76 9.15 -73.32
N ASN A 353 2.74 8.39 -72.90
CA ASN A 353 2.68 7.51 -71.72
C ASN A 353 2.65 8.28 -70.39
N ASN A 354 1.44 8.38 -69.80
CA ASN A 354 1.00 9.10 -68.59
C ASN A 354 1.75 8.80 -67.26
N GLN A 355 2.96 8.27 -67.30
CA GLN A 355 3.65 7.77 -66.12
C GLN A 355 5.03 8.41 -66.00
N CYS A 356 5.33 8.98 -64.83
CA CYS A 356 6.68 9.44 -64.47
C CYS A 356 7.72 8.27 -64.41
N GLU A 357 7.36 7.05 -64.83
CA GLU A 357 8.21 5.85 -64.85
C GLU A 357 9.23 5.85 -66.02
N HIS A 358 8.98 6.60 -67.11
CA HIS A 358 9.88 6.67 -68.26
C HIS A 358 10.49 8.06 -68.44
N ILE A 359 11.47 8.38 -67.59
CA ILE A 359 12.27 9.62 -67.60
C ILE A 359 13.28 9.59 -68.76
N ARG A 360 12.81 9.74 -70.00
CA ARG A 360 13.69 10.18 -71.09
C ARG A 360 13.26 11.50 -71.72
N ASN A 361 11.96 11.85 -71.69
CA ASN A 361 11.46 13.03 -72.39
C ASN A 361 10.64 14.04 -71.56
N CYS A 362 10.32 13.76 -70.28
CA CYS A 362 9.57 14.69 -69.44
C CYS A 362 10.38 15.14 -68.21
N VAL A 363 10.91 16.37 -68.26
CA VAL A 363 11.68 17.00 -67.17
C VAL A 363 10.77 17.97 -66.41
N TYR A 364 9.80 17.42 -65.67
CA TYR A 364 8.91 18.22 -64.80
C TYR A 364 9.34 18.08 -63.34
N PHE A 365 9.28 19.19 -62.58
CA PHE A 365 9.62 19.18 -61.15
C PHE A 365 8.66 18.29 -60.34
N SER A 366 7.39 18.20 -60.74
CA SER A 366 6.39 17.32 -60.12
C SER A 366 6.79 15.84 -60.12
N CYS A 367 7.33 15.32 -61.23
CA CYS A 367 7.77 13.92 -61.31
C CYS A 367 8.97 13.63 -60.39
N ASN A 368 9.90 14.59 -60.25
CA ASN A 368 11.04 14.43 -59.35
C ASN A 368 10.58 14.42 -57.87
N PHE A 369 9.63 15.29 -57.52
CA PHE A 369 9.00 15.30 -56.20
C PHE A 369 8.31 13.96 -55.89
N ILE A 370 7.47 13.44 -56.79
CA ILE A 370 6.73 12.19 -56.57
C ILE A 370 7.68 10.99 -56.52
N ASN A 371 8.72 10.93 -57.37
CA ASN A 371 9.67 9.83 -57.36
C ASN A 371 10.53 9.80 -56.08
N SER A 372 10.90 10.97 -55.56
CA SER A 372 11.65 11.07 -54.29
C SER A 372 10.87 10.55 -53.06
N PHE A 373 9.56 10.34 -53.22
CA PHE A 373 8.67 9.82 -52.20
C PHE A 373 8.52 8.29 -52.22
N SER A 374 8.77 7.66 -53.37
CA SER A 374 8.74 6.20 -53.55
C SER A 374 9.93 5.56 -52.81
N THR A 375 9.71 5.22 -51.55
CA THR A 375 10.71 4.61 -50.64
C THR A 375 10.13 3.34 -50.04
N ASN A 376 10.95 2.50 -49.38
CA ASN A 376 10.63 1.12 -48.94
C ASN A 376 9.32 0.87 -48.16
N ASN A 377 8.52 1.88 -47.80
CA ASN A 377 7.27 1.72 -47.05
C ASN A 377 6.09 2.53 -47.65
N ILE A 378 6.28 3.27 -48.75
CA ILE A 378 5.21 4.08 -49.36
C ILE A 378 5.21 3.91 -50.88
N GLU A 379 4.08 3.45 -51.41
CA GLU A 379 3.87 3.18 -52.83
C GLU A 379 2.84 4.15 -53.41
N THR A 380 3.17 4.78 -54.54
CA THR A 380 2.30 5.77 -55.19
C THR A 380 1.45 5.11 -56.28
N LYS A 381 0.13 5.28 -56.22
CA LYS A 381 -0.83 4.85 -57.25
C LYS A 381 -1.26 6.06 -58.08
N TYR A 382 -0.96 6.03 -59.37
CA TYR A 382 -1.34 7.08 -60.30
C TYR A 382 -2.77 6.89 -60.81
N TYR A 383 -3.49 7.99 -60.99
CA TYR A 383 -4.86 8.02 -61.50
C TYR A 383 -4.98 9.08 -62.59
N ASP A 384 -5.74 8.78 -63.66
CA ASP A 384 -5.93 9.70 -64.79
C ASP A 384 -6.97 10.81 -64.53
N SER A 385 -7.82 10.63 -63.51
CA SER A 385 -8.89 11.59 -63.16
C SER A 385 -8.84 11.94 -61.67
N GLU A 386 -9.10 13.22 -61.38
CA GLU A 386 -9.22 13.74 -60.01
C GLU A 386 -10.26 12.96 -59.21
N LEU A 387 -11.40 12.65 -59.84
CA LEU A 387 -12.51 11.93 -59.18
C LEU A 387 -12.08 10.53 -58.75
N LEU A 388 -11.40 9.78 -59.61
CA LEU A 388 -10.94 8.42 -59.30
C LEU A 388 -9.87 8.40 -58.19
N ALA A 389 -8.95 9.36 -58.23
CA ALA A 389 -7.93 9.52 -57.20
C ALA A 389 -8.56 9.85 -55.84
N ARG A 390 -9.50 10.79 -55.83
CA ARG A 390 -10.21 11.22 -54.62
C ARG A 390 -11.12 10.12 -54.07
N ASP A 391 -11.80 9.37 -54.94
CA ASP A 391 -12.63 8.23 -54.55
C ASP A 391 -11.81 7.12 -53.89
N SER A 392 -10.58 6.84 -54.39
CA SER A 392 -9.68 5.87 -53.75
C SER A 392 -9.26 6.29 -52.32
N PHE A 393 -9.15 7.59 -52.08
CA PHE A 393 -8.84 8.17 -50.78
C PHE A 393 -10.07 8.22 -49.86
N ILE A 394 -11.26 8.48 -50.41
CA ILE A 394 -12.51 8.46 -49.66
C ILE A 394 -12.83 7.05 -49.17
N THR A 395 -12.67 6.06 -50.05
CA THR A 395 -12.91 4.63 -49.78
C THR A 395 -11.87 3.97 -48.86
N GLY A 396 -10.77 4.66 -48.55
CA GLY A 396 -9.73 4.19 -47.62
C GLY A 396 -8.75 3.18 -48.23
N LEU A 397 -8.73 3.05 -49.57
CA LEU A 397 -7.74 2.24 -50.29
C LEU A 397 -6.34 2.91 -50.30
N THR A 398 -6.31 4.23 -50.18
CA THR A 398 -5.08 5.04 -50.06
C THR A 398 -5.14 5.92 -48.81
N LEU A 399 -3.99 6.14 -48.16
CA LEU A 399 -3.85 6.91 -46.92
C LEU A 399 -3.70 8.42 -47.15
N GLY A 400 -3.44 8.81 -48.40
CA GLY A 400 -3.32 10.20 -48.79
C GLY A 400 -3.60 10.39 -50.27
N TYR A 401 -3.91 11.63 -50.62
CA TYR A 401 -4.24 12.10 -51.95
C TYR A 401 -3.37 13.31 -52.29
N ILE A 402 -2.71 13.28 -53.44
CA ILE A 402 -1.84 14.36 -53.92
C ILE A 402 -2.40 14.86 -55.26
N LYS A 403 -2.67 16.17 -55.32
CA LYS A 403 -3.08 16.89 -56.52
C LYS A 403 -1.99 17.87 -56.94
N VAL A 404 -1.48 17.69 -58.15
CA VAL A 404 -0.54 18.62 -58.79
C VAL A 404 -1.28 19.42 -59.88
N PRO A 405 -1.28 20.76 -59.83
CA PRO A 405 -1.96 21.60 -60.81
C PRO A 405 -1.23 21.63 -62.17
N LYS A 406 -1.95 21.99 -63.23
CA LYS A 406 -1.36 22.19 -64.58
C LYS A 406 -0.36 23.36 -64.59
N ASN A 407 0.77 23.19 -65.29
CA ASN A 407 1.86 24.17 -65.39
C ASN A 407 2.59 24.50 -64.07
N TYR A 408 2.63 23.56 -63.12
CA TYR A 408 3.33 23.71 -61.83
C TYR A 408 4.81 24.11 -61.96
N THR A 409 5.58 23.42 -62.82
CA THR A 409 7.01 23.68 -63.06
C THR A 409 7.22 25.11 -63.59
N LYS A 410 6.37 25.56 -64.52
CA LYS A 410 6.44 26.94 -65.06
C LYS A 410 6.10 27.98 -63.99
N ALA A 411 5.12 27.71 -63.13
CA ALA A 411 4.76 28.60 -62.03
C ALA A 411 5.88 28.75 -61.00
N ILE A 412 6.56 27.66 -60.66
CA ILE A 412 7.73 27.69 -59.75
C ILE A 412 8.91 28.42 -60.37
N ILE A 413 9.23 28.17 -61.64
CA ILE A 413 10.33 28.88 -62.31
C ILE A 413 10.02 30.38 -62.32
N LYS A 414 8.77 30.76 -62.63
CA LYS A 414 8.33 32.15 -62.62
C LYS A 414 8.43 32.79 -61.23
N SER A 415 8.03 32.10 -60.17
CA SER A 415 8.14 32.61 -58.79
C SER A 415 9.60 32.74 -58.33
N ILE A 416 10.51 31.91 -58.85
CA ILE A 416 11.95 32.00 -58.56
C ILE A 416 12.58 33.18 -59.34
N THR A 417 12.20 33.41 -60.60
CA THR A 417 12.84 34.43 -61.45
C THR A 417 12.27 35.84 -61.26
N GLU A 418 10.97 35.97 -60.97
CA GLU A 418 10.30 37.27 -60.79
C GLU A 418 10.20 37.62 -59.30
N SER A 419 11.21 38.32 -58.78
CA SER A 419 11.30 38.75 -57.38
C SER A 419 10.50 40.04 -57.09
N THR A 420 9.22 40.11 -57.51
CA THR A 420 8.37 41.28 -57.24
C THR A 420 7.24 40.96 -56.26
N LEU A 421 7.03 41.85 -55.30
CA LEU A 421 6.14 41.77 -54.13
C LEU A 421 4.62 41.60 -54.43
N ASP A 422 4.20 41.60 -55.70
CA ASP A 422 2.81 41.37 -56.11
C ASP A 422 2.69 40.01 -56.84
N GLU A 423 2.84 38.92 -56.08
CA GLU A 423 2.46 37.60 -56.58
C GLU A 423 0.93 37.55 -56.71
N THR A 424 0.43 37.50 -57.94
CA THR A 424 -1.01 37.32 -58.18
C THR A 424 -1.46 35.97 -57.61
N TYR A 425 -2.64 35.94 -56.97
CA TYR A 425 -3.22 34.73 -56.36
C TYR A 425 -3.19 33.50 -57.29
N ASP A 426 -3.34 33.72 -58.60
CA ASP A 426 -3.27 32.69 -59.65
C ASP A 426 -1.92 32.00 -59.77
N VAL A 427 -0.80 32.70 -59.52
CA VAL A 427 0.55 32.12 -59.57
C VAL A 427 0.78 31.26 -58.33
N LEU A 428 0.37 31.75 -57.16
CA LEU A 428 0.45 31.05 -55.88
C LEU A 428 -0.38 29.77 -55.84
N GLU A 429 -1.56 29.77 -56.47
CA GLU A 429 -2.40 28.57 -56.55
C GLU A 429 -1.76 27.51 -57.48
N LYS A 430 -1.23 27.94 -58.63
CA LYS A 430 -0.56 27.06 -59.61
C LYS A 430 0.81 26.55 -59.16
N SER A 431 1.47 27.22 -58.21
CA SER A 431 2.76 26.79 -57.64
C SER A 431 2.61 25.92 -56.39
N SER A 432 1.39 25.64 -55.93
CA SER A 432 1.13 24.84 -54.72
C SER A 432 0.67 23.42 -55.03
N ILE A 433 1.25 22.43 -54.35
CA ILE A 433 0.77 21.03 -54.39
C ILE A 433 -0.23 20.84 -53.26
N CYS A 434 -1.44 20.39 -53.59
CA CYS A 434 -2.47 20.09 -52.60
C CYS A 434 -2.33 18.64 -52.14
N ILE A 435 -2.19 18.45 -50.83
CA ILE A 435 -2.06 17.11 -50.23
C ILE A 435 -3.14 16.93 -49.17
N GLU A 436 -3.97 15.91 -49.32
CA GLU A 436 -4.93 15.45 -48.31
C GLU A 436 -4.42 14.17 -47.66
N ILE A 437 -4.47 14.11 -46.33
CA ILE A 437 -4.00 12.95 -45.56
C ILE A 437 -5.15 12.46 -44.67
N ASP A 438 -5.29 11.14 -44.56
CA ASP A 438 -6.21 10.53 -43.60
C ASP A 438 -5.60 10.55 -42.19
N MET A 439 -6.22 11.32 -41.29
CA MET A 439 -5.82 11.45 -39.90
C MET A 439 -6.62 10.55 -38.95
N LEU A 440 -7.56 9.72 -39.45
CA LEU A 440 -8.29 8.76 -38.62
C LEU A 440 -7.36 7.75 -37.95
N LYS A 441 -6.23 7.44 -38.59
CA LYS A 441 -5.10 6.72 -37.98
C LYS A 441 -4.00 7.71 -37.63
N PHE A 442 -4.19 8.41 -36.50
CA PHE A 442 -3.37 9.56 -36.09
C PHE A 442 -1.85 9.33 -36.18
N GLU A 443 -1.36 8.19 -35.72
CA GLU A 443 0.08 7.85 -35.77
C GLU A 443 0.62 7.76 -37.21
N PHE A 444 -0.15 7.15 -38.13
CA PHE A 444 0.27 7.05 -39.53
C PHE A 444 0.15 8.37 -40.25
N GLY A 445 -0.95 9.11 -40.06
CA GLY A 445 -1.13 10.43 -40.65
C GLY A 445 -0.02 11.41 -40.23
N LYS A 446 0.40 11.36 -38.96
CA LYS A 446 1.51 12.17 -38.44
C LYS A 446 2.86 11.76 -39.05
N LEU A 447 3.16 10.47 -39.14
CA LEU A 447 4.38 9.96 -39.77
C LEU A 447 4.45 10.35 -41.26
N LEU A 448 3.32 10.19 -41.97
CA LEU A 448 3.19 10.52 -43.39
C LEU A 448 3.43 12.03 -43.61
N LYS A 449 2.81 12.88 -42.79
CA LYS A 449 2.98 14.33 -42.82
C LYS A 449 4.43 14.76 -42.60
N GLN A 450 5.12 14.17 -41.63
CA GLN A 450 6.54 14.46 -41.39
C GLN A 450 7.42 14.06 -42.58
N LYS A 451 7.20 12.87 -43.15
CA LYS A 451 7.93 12.43 -44.34
C LYS A 451 7.69 13.34 -45.54
N LEU A 452 6.43 13.71 -45.81
CA LEU A 452 6.05 14.60 -46.91
C LEU A 452 6.73 15.98 -46.80
N MET A 453 6.74 16.56 -45.59
CA MET A 453 7.41 17.83 -45.33
C MET A 453 8.93 17.75 -45.57
N ASN A 454 9.58 16.67 -45.13
CA ASN A 454 11.00 16.47 -45.36
C ASN A 454 11.33 16.29 -46.85
N VAL A 455 10.55 15.49 -47.56
CA VAL A 455 10.76 15.24 -49.00
C VAL A 455 10.58 16.52 -49.81
N HIS A 456 9.54 17.31 -49.51
CA HIS A 456 9.31 18.60 -50.16
C HIS A 456 10.45 19.59 -49.92
N ARG A 457 10.94 19.67 -48.68
CA ARG A 457 12.10 20.51 -48.36
C ARG A 457 13.33 20.13 -49.17
N LEU A 458 13.64 18.83 -49.28
CA LEU A 458 14.77 18.34 -50.09
C LEU A 458 14.57 18.65 -51.58
N HIS A 459 13.34 18.48 -52.08
CA HIS A 459 13.00 18.80 -53.47
C HIS A 459 13.19 20.28 -53.78
N LEU A 460 12.70 21.19 -52.93
CA LEU A 460 12.93 22.62 -53.10
C LEU A 460 14.42 22.97 -53.06
N ILE A 461 15.18 22.45 -52.11
CA ILE A 461 16.64 22.66 -52.05
C ILE A 461 17.31 22.22 -53.36
N SER A 462 16.88 21.09 -53.96
CA SER A 462 17.42 20.63 -55.24
C SER A 462 17.15 21.61 -56.40
N ILE A 463 15.96 22.21 -56.43
CA ILE A 463 15.58 23.21 -57.44
C ILE A 463 16.39 24.49 -57.24
N TYR A 464 16.45 25.02 -56.01
CA TYR A 464 17.15 26.27 -55.71
C TYR A 464 18.66 26.19 -55.97
N ASN A 465 19.30 25.06 -55.64
CA ASN A 465 20.70 24.81 -55.98
C ASN A 465 20.93 24.78 -57.50
N HIS A 466 19.99 24.26 -58.30
CA HIS A 466 20.11 24.23 -59.76
C HIS A 466 20.14 25.65 -60.37
N TYR A 467 19.46 26.62 -59.76
CA TYR A 467 19.42 28.01 -60.19
C TYR A 467 20.40 28.94 -59.42
N ASN A 468 21.39 28.41 -58.69
CA ASN A 468 22.37 29.18 -57.90
C ASN A 468 21.76 30.19 -56.90
N MET A 469 20.58 29.89 -56.37
CA MET A 469 19.88 30.71 -55.37
C MET A 469 20.25 30.26 -53.94
N SER A 470 20.11 31.15 -52.95
CA SER A 470 20.37 30.79 -51.55
C SER A 470 19.36 29.76 -51.03
N ASN A 471 19.85 28.69 -50.40
CA ASN A 471 19.02 27.67 -49.74
C ASN A 471 18.14 28.20 -48.60
N LYS A 472 18.30 29.47 -48.19
CA LYS A 472 17.42 30.15 -47.22
C LYS A 472 16.02 30.45 -47.77
N TYR A 473 15.83 30.46 -49.09
CA TYR A 473 14.52 30.68 -49.73
C TYR A 473 13.69 29.39 -49.95
N ALA A 474 14.21 28.23 -49.55
CA ALA A 474 13.57 26.93 -49.75
C ALA A 474 12.38 26.61 -48.80
N GLU A 475 11.80 27.61 -48.13
CA GLU A 475 10.64 27.47 -47.25
C GLU A 475 9.34 28.00 -47.90
N ILE A 476 9.04 27.58 -49.15
CA ILE A 476 7.76 27.90 -49.82
C ILE A 476 6.63 26.98 -49.29
N PRO A 477 5.40 27.50 -49.06
CA PRO A 477 4.35 26.83 -48.28
C PRO A 477 3.70 25.62 -48.97
N LEU A 478 3.73 24.46 -48.29
CA LEU A 478 2.85 23.33 -48.56
C LEU A 478 1.47 23.55 -47.91
N LYS A 479 0.39 23.44 -48.70
CA LYS A 479 -0.97 23.39 -48.17
C LYS A 479 -1.37 21.94 -47.94
N ILE A 480 -1.22 21.48 -46.70
CA ILE A 480 -1.71 20.17 -46.26
C ILE A 480 -3.12 20.35 -45.69
N HIS A 481 -4.11 19.75 -46.34
CA HIS A 481 -5.48 19.73 -45.86
C HIS A 481 -5.77 18.41 -45.16
N ASN A 482 -6.46 18.47 -44.02
CA ASN A 482 -6.96 17.27 -43.36
C ASN A 482 -8.35 16.94 -43.93
N LYS A 483 -8.63 15.65 -44.17
CA LYS A 483 -9.95 15.16 -44.62
C LYS A 483 -11.11 15.67 -43.75
N TYR A 484 -10.85 15.86 -42.45
CA TYR A 484 -11.79 16.39 -41.46
C TYR A 484 -11.27 17.73 -40.93
N ASN A 485 -11.44 18.80 -41.71
CA ASN A 485 -11.22 20.17 -41.25
C ASN A 485 -12.47 21.04 -41.43
N ASN A 486 -13.65 20.42 -41.29
CA ASN A 486 -14.84 21.13 -40.84
C ASN A 486 -15.15 20.66 -39.43
N GLU A 487 -15.11 21.62 -38.52
CA GLU A 487 -15.61 21.58 -37.14
C GLU A 487 -14.78 20.82 -36.09
N GLN A 488 -14.50 21.58 -35.04
CA GLN A 488 -14.25 21.17 -33.66
C GLN A 488 -14.86 19.80 -33.31
N LEU A 489 -14.12 18.72 -33.55
CA LEU A 489 -14.30 17.45 -32.86
C LEU A 489 -13.15 17.30 -31.88
N THR A 490 -13.31 18.04 -30.78
CA THR A 490 -12.95 17.64 -29.42
C THR A 490 -11.61 16.94 -29.24
N GLU A 491 -10.70 17.62 -28.53
CA GLU A 491 -9.65 17.04 -27.68
C GLU A 491 -10.17 16.07 -26.58
N ASN A 492 -11.40 15.55 -26.70
CA ASN A 492 -12.04 14.66 -25.73
C ASN A 492 -12.34 13.27 -26.32
N THR A 493 -11.34 12.59 -26.87
CA THR A 493 -11.34 11.10 -26.89
C THR A 493 -9.94 10.52 -26.64
N ALA A 494 -9.10 11.26 -25.90
CA ALA A 494 -7.95 10.71 -25.21
C ALA A 494 -8.18 10.73 -23.69
N SER A 495 -9.25 10.08 -23.24
CA SER A 495 -9.40 9.73 -21.82
C SER A 495 -10.13 8.40 -21.69
N GLY A 496 -9.44 7.33 -22.06
CA GLY A 496 -9.54 6.06 -21.33
C GLY A 496 -8.91 6.22 -19.94
N ILE A 497 -9.40 7.20 -19.17
CA ILE A 497 -9.16 7.30 -17.73
C ILE A 497 -10.43 6.74 -17.11
N ILE A 498 -10.25 5.55 -16.54
CA ILE A 498 -11.15 4.92 -15.59
C ILE A 498 -11.40 5.94 -14.47
N SER A 499 -12.58 6.56 -14.47
CA SER A 499 -13.18 7.08 -13.24
C SER A 499 -14.00 5.97 -12.60
N TRP A 500 -13.80 5.79 -11.29
CA TRP A 500 -14.43 4.80 -10.41
C TRP A 500 -15.89 4.51 -10.67
#